data_AF-A0A7K2VTW2-F1
#
_entry.id   AF-A0A7K2VTW2-F1
#
_cell.length_a   1.000
_cell.length_b   1.000
_cell.length_c   1.000
_cell.angle_alpha   90.00
_cell.angle_beta   90.00
_cell.angle_gamma   90.00
#
_symmetry.space_group_name_H-M   'P 1'
#
loop_
_entity.id
_entity.type
_entity.pdbx_description
1 polymer ?
#
loop_
_entity_poly.entity_id
_entity_poly.type
_entity_poly.pdbx_seq_one_letter_code
_entity_poly.pdbx_strand_id
1 'polypeptide(L)'
;MVVRYAPRSPKAAVLTLHGGRAEDVSVSRPWHLAALRMRPVLRAVATGLPSDGIVLGEVRYRHRGWNGGAAADDVLRALGELHEKFGPLPVVLVGH
;
A
#
# COMPACT_ATOMS: atom_id res chain seq x y z
N MET A 1 -0.76 2.48 -6.92
CA MET A 1 -1.20 1.60 -5.81
C MET A 1 -2.18 0.55 -6.32
N VAL A 2 -2.50 -0.48 -5.52
CA VAL A 2 -3.63 -1.38 -5.77
C VAL A 2 -4.67 -1.19 -4.67
N VAL A 3 -5.89 -0.80 -5.06
CA VAL A 3 -7.03 -0.72 -4.12
C VAL A 3 -7.65 -2.11 -3.97
N ARG A 4 -7.79 -2.57 -2.73
CA ARG A 4 -8.40 -3.86 -2.40
C ARG A 4 -9.84 -3.72 -1.93
N TYR A 5 -10.13 -2.62 -1.25
CA TYR A 5 -11.48 -2.28 -0.79
C TYR A 5 -11.63 -0.77 -0.76
N ALA A 6 -12.81 -0.28 -1.15
CA ALA A 6 -13.17 1.13 -1.05
C ALA A 6 -14.64 1.23 -0.62
N PRO A 7 -14.96 1.93 0.49
CA PRO A 7 -16.33 2.17 0.91
C PRO A 7 -17.00 3.23 0.03
N ARG A 8 -18.32 3.38 0.15
CA ARG A 8 -19.08 4.43 -0.56
C ARG A 8 -18.71 5.83 -0.09
N SER A 9 -18.37 6.00 1.18
CA SER A 9 -17.99 7.29 1.79
C SER A 9 -16.66 7.16 2.54
N PRO A 10 -15.52 7.25 1.84
CA PRO A 10 -14.20 7.21 2.45
C PRO A 10 -13.97 8.31 3.49
N LYS A 11 -13.42 7.94 4.64
CA LYS A 11 -13.01 8.85 5.74
C LYS A 11 -11.53 8.71 6.09
N ALA A 12 -10.90 7.59 5.78
CA ALA A 12 -9.48 7.33 5.99
C ALA A 12 -8.99 6.25 5.02
N ALA A 13 -7.67 6.07 4.95
CA ALA A 13 -7.05 5.00 4.17
C ALA A 13 -5.94 4.28 4.94
N VAL A 14 -5.81 2.99 4.68
CA VAL A 14 -4.68 2.16 5.13
C VAL A 14 -3.99 1.59 3.90
N LEU A 15 -2.69 1.88 3.77
CA LEU A 15 -1.85 1.33 2.72
C LEU A 15 -0.79 0.42 3.35
N THR A 16 -0.68 -0.78 2.81
CA THR A 16 0.41 -1.70 3.19
C THR A 16 1.63 -1.51 2.29
N LEU A 17 2.80 -1.56 2.92
CA LEU A 17 4.12 -1.44 2.34
C LEU A 17 4.84 -2.78 2.53
N HIS A 18 5.17 -3.46 1.44
CA HIS A 18 5.92 -4.70 1.56
C HIS A 18 7.42 -4.44 1.78
N GLY A 19 8.12 -5.44 2.30
CA GLY A 19 9.58 -5.39 2.44
C GLY A 19 10.27 -5.45 1.07
N GLY A 20 11.56 -5.18 1.05
CA GLY A 20 12.38 -5.23 -0.16
C GLY A 20 13.79 -5.71 0.14
N ARG A 21 14.65 -5.62 -0.87
CA ARG A 21 16.11 -5.70 -0.68
C ARG A 21 16.68 -4.29 -0.57
N ALA A 22 17.88 -4.14 -0.02
CA ALA A 22 18.56 -2.83 -0.01
C ALA A 22 18.74 -2.34 -1.45
N GLU A 23 19.34 -3.19 -2.28
CA GLU A 23 19.60 -2.95 -3.69
C GLU A 23 19.13 -4.14 -4.54
N ASP A 24 18.19 -3.87 -5.44
CA ASP A 24 17.69 -4.81 -6.44
C ASP A 24 16.82 -4.06 -7.46
N VAL A 25 17.30 -3.92 -8.69
CA VAL A 25 16.58 -3.22 -9.78
C VAL A 25 15.65 -4.14 -10.58
N SER A 26 15.50 -5.40 -10.19
CA SER A 26 14.53 -6.29 -10.83
C SER A 26 13.09 -5.88 -10.50
N VAL A 27 12.18 -6.14 -11.45
CA VAL A 27 10.78 -5.75 -11.34
C VAL A 27 10.10 -6.45 -10.15
N SER A 28 9.42 -5.68 -9.30
CA SER A 28 8.58 -6.27 -8.25
C SER A 28 7.29 -6.84 -8.83
N ARG A 29 6.89 -8.03 -8.38
CA ARG A 29 5.69 -8.73 -8.83
C ARG A 29 4.75 -9.03 -7.66
N PRO A 30 3.42 -9.02 -7.86
CA PRO A 30 2.44 -9.23 -6.79
C PRO A 30 2.51 -10.60 -6.09
N TRP A 31 3.15 -11.59 -6.71
CA TRP A 31 3.35 -12.94 -6.17
C TRP A 31 4.71 -13.14 -5.51
N HIS A 32 5.58 -12.13 -5.49
CA HIS A 32 6.79 -12.20 -4.67
C HIS A 32 6.40 -12.29 -3.20
N LEU A 33 7.11 -13.13 -2.44
CA LEU A 33 6.82 -13.38 -1.01
C LEU A 33 6.72 -12.10 -0.19
N ALA A 34 7.56 -11.09 -0.51
CA ALA A 34 7.48 -9.78 0.12
C ALA A 34 6.08 -9.15 -0.03
N ALA A 35 5.51 -9.13 -1.23
CA ALA A 35 4.16 -8.61 -1.45
C ALA A 35 3.08 -9.49 -0.80
N LEU A 36 3.22 -10.82 -0.90
CA LEU A 36 2.27 -11.77 -0.33
C LEU A 36 2.17 -11.68 1.20
N ARG A 37 3.30 -11.40 1.89
CA ARG A 37 3.35 -11.36 3.36
C ARG A 37 2.52 -10.22 3.99
N MET A 38 2.16 -9.20 3.21
CA MET A 38 1.33 -8.09 3.71
C MET A 38 -0.17 -8.36 3.59
N ARG A 39 -0.58 -9.40 2.84
CA ARG A 39 -2.01 -9.74 2.68
C ARG A 39 -2.68 -10.10 4.01
N PRO A 40 -2.07 -10.88 4.92
CA PRO A 40 -2.67 -11.14 6.23
C PRO A 40 -2.82 -9.88 7.07
N VAL A 41 -1.87 -8.94 6.99
CA VAL A 41 -1.93 -7.65 7.69
C VAL A 41 -3.13 -6.84 7.18
N LEU A 42 -3.27 -6.71 5.85
CA LEU A 42 -4.40 -5.99 5.26
C LEU A 42 -5.73 -6.65 5.60
N ARG A 43 -5.78 -7.99 5.67
CA ARG A 43 -6.98 -8.73 6.09
C ARG A 43 -7.32 -8.49 7.56
N ALA A 44 -6.34 -8.47 8.45
CA ALA A 44 -6.55 -8.18 9.86
C ALA A 44 -7.11 -6.77 10.07
N VAL A 45 -6.59 -5.79 9.33
CA VAL A 45 -7.12 -4.41 9.28
C VAL A 45 -8.58 -4.42 8.82
N ALA A 46 -8.91 -5.17 7.75
CA ALA A 46 -10.27 -5.26 7.22
C ALA A 46 -11.28 -5.87 8.20
N THR A 47 -10.85 -6.83 9.03
CA THR A 47 -11.72 -7.50 10.01
C THR A 47 -11.78 -6.81 11.36
N GLY A 48 -10.76 -6.03 11.72
CA GLY A 48 -10.65 -5.37 13.02
C GLY A 48 -11.20 -3.95 13.07
N LEU A 49 -11.50 -3.34 11.92
CA LEU A 49 -12.03 -1.98 11.84
C LEU A 49 -13.47 -1.99 11.29
N PRO A 50 -14.33 -1.07 11.75
CA PRO A 50 -15.58 -0.77 11.06
C PRO A 50 -15.27 -0.38 9.61
N SER A 51 -15.70 -1.23 8.67
CA SER A 51 -15.30 -1.17 7.26
C SER A 51 -16.04 -0.08 6.47
N ASP A 52 -16.92 0.69 7.10
CA ASP A 52 -17.81 1.65 6.46
C ASP A 52 -17.10 2.92 5.95
N GLY A 53 -15.90 3.23 6.45
CA GLY A 53 -15.19 4.46 6.10
C GLY A 53 -13.72 4.30 5.68
N ILE A 54 -13.19 3.08 5.58
CA ILE A 54 -11.73 2.89 5.40
C ILE A 54 -11.41 2.28 4.04
N VAL A 55 -10.63 3.02 3.25
CA VAL A 55 -10.02 2.50 2.02
C VAL A 55 -8.85 1.59 2.38
N LEU A 56 -8.79 0.40 1.79
CA LEU A 56 -7.70 -0.55 1.99
C LEU A 56 -6.93 -0.74 0.68
N GLY A 57 -5.61 -0.58 0.75
CA GLY A 57 -4.76 -0.70 -0.41
C GLY A 57 -3.34 -1.20 -0.12
N GLU A 58 -2.61 -1.39 -1.21
CA GLU A 58 -1.23 -1.85 -1.22
C GLU A 58 -0.42 -0.92 -2.12
N VAL A 59 0.79 -0.55 -1.70
CA VAL A 59 1.72 0.15 -2.60
C VAL A 59 2.33 -0.86 -3.57
N ARG A 60 2.34 -0.49 -4.84
CA ARG A 60 2.96 -1.29 -5.90
C ARG A 60 4.35 -0.72 -6.17
N TYR A 61 5.38 -1.37 -5.66
CA TYR A 61 6.75 -1.01 -6.01
C TYR A 61 7.08 -1.40 -7.44
N ARG A 62 7.90 -0.58 -8.11
CA ARG A 62 8.44 -0.87 -9.43
C ARG A 62 9.58 -1.88 -9.33
N HIS A 63 10.43 -1.73 -8.32
CA HIS A 63 11.60 -2.57 -8.08
C HIS A 63 11.48 -3.37 -6.79
N ARG A 64 12.21 -4.48 -6.70
CA ARG A 64 12.33 -5.26 -5.46
C ARG A 64 13.18 -4.55 -4.41
N GLY A 65 14.11 -3.72 -4.85
CA GLY A 65 15.05 -2.98 -4.01
C GLY A 65 14.50 -1.62 -3.60
N TRP A 66 14.96 -1.15 -2.44
CA TRP A 66 14.72 0.23 -2.00
C TRP A 66 15.54 1.23 -2.81
N ASN A 67 16.70 0.79 -3.32
CA ASN A 67 17.53 1.47 -4.33
C ASN A 67 17.71 2.97 -4.00
N GLY A 68 18.18 3.26 -2.80
CA GLY A 68 18.52 4.63 -2.39
C GLY A 68 17.36 5.63 -2.34
N GLY A 69 16.11 5.18 -2.28
CA GLY A 69 14.93 6.05 -2.20
C GLY A 69 13.84 5.75 -3.24
N ALA A 70 14.12 4.92 -4.24
CA ALA A 70 13.15 4.56 -5.28
C ALA A 70 11.85 3.97 -4.72
N ALA A 71 11.92 3.23 -3.60
CA ALA A 71 10.73 2.74 -2.91
C ALA A 71 9.90 3.87 -2.28
N ALA A 72 10.53 4.90 -1.73
CA ALA A 72 9.84 6.07 -1.19
C ALA A 72 9.09 6.84 -2.29
N ASP A 73 9.70 6.98 -3.47
CA ASP A 73 9.03 7.57 -4.64
C ASP A 73 7.78 6.79 -5.05
N ASP A 74 7.82 5.46 -4.91
CA ASP A 74 6.67 4.61 -5.19
C ASP A 74 5.54 4.77 -4.15
N VAL A 75 5.90 5.01 -2.89
CA VAL A 75 4.94 5.37 -1.83
C VAL A 75 4.32 6.75 -2.10
N LEU A 76 5.14 7.76 -2.41
CA LEU A 76 4.65 9.10 -2.72
C LEU A 76 3.70 9.11 -3.91
N ARG A 77 4.03 8.37 -4.97
CA ARG A 77 3.11 8.20 -6.12
C ARG A 77 1.81 7.53 -5.71
N ALA A 78 1.86 6.48 -4.89
CA ALA A 78 0.66 5.82 -4.41
C ALA A 78 -0.23 6.74 -3.55
N LEU A 79 0.38 7.64 -2.76
CA LEU A 79 -0.35 8.66 -2.00
C LEU A 79 -0.99 9.70 -2.93
N GLY A 80 -0.29 10.13 -3.98
CA GLY A 80 -0.85 11.00 -5.02
C GLY A 80 -2.06 10.36 -5.71
N GLU A 81 -1.93 9.12 -6.17
CA GLU A 81 -3.04 8.37 -6.78
C GLU A 81 -4.23 8.19 -5.82
N LEU A 82 -3.97 7.99 -4.52
CA LEU A 82 -5.03 7.90 -3.50
C LEU A 82 -5.75 9.23 -3.33
N HIS A 83 -5.00 10.32 -3.26
CA HIS A 83 -5.53 11.67 -3.15
C HIS A 83 -6.38 12.06 -4.36
N GLU A 84 -5.90 11.78 -5.58
CA GLU A 84 -6.65 12.03 -6.82
C GLU A 84 -7.96 11.24 -6.86
N LYS A 85 -7.96 10.02 -6.33
CA LYS A 85 -9.12 9.13 -6.41
C LYS A 85 -10.18 9.36 -5.33
N PHE A 86 -9.76 9.69 -4.11
CA PHE A 86 -10.67 9.76 -2.95
C PHE A 86 -10.63 11.10 -2.21
N GLY A 87 -9.85 12.07 -2.70
CA GLY A 87 -9.63 13.36 -2.06
C GLY A 87 -8.65 13.30 -0.88
N PRO A 88 -8.48 14.41 -0.14
CA PRO A 88 -7.64 14.46 1.04
C PRO A 88 -8.25 13.59 2.15
N LEU A 89 -7.54 12.53 2.53
CA LEU A 89 -7.92 11.63 3.62
C LEU A 89 -6.71 11.39 4.53
N PRO A 90 -6.90 11.20 5.84
CA PRO A 90 -5.86 10.65 6.71
C PRO A 90 -5.40 9.28 6.20
N VAL A 91 -4.09 9.08 6.13
CA VAL A 91 -3.49 7.82 5.63
C VAL A 91 -2.59 7.19 6.69
N VAL A 92 -2.81 5.91 6.96
CA VAL A 92 -1.92 5.08 7.77
C VAL A 92 -1.09 4.19 6.85
N LEU A 93 0.23 4.26 6.98
CA LEU A 93 1.17 3.39 6.29
C LEU A 93 1.58 2.24 7.21
N VAL A 94 1.40 1.00 6.76
CA VAL A 94 1.78 -0.19 7.52
C VAL A 94 2.84 -0.95 6.75
N GLY A 95 4.08 -0.94 7.25
CA GLY A 95 5.23 -1.59 6.62
C GLY A 95 5.94 -2.60 7.51
N HIS A 96 6.86 -3.36 6.91
CA HIS A 96 7.89 -4.12 7.62
C HIS A 96 9.17 -4.15 6.77
#